data_AF-A0A2U8HJA0-F1
#
_entry.id   AF-A0A2U8HJA0-F1
#
_cell.length_a   1.000
_cell.length_b   1.000
_cell.length_c   1.000
_cell.angle_alpha   90.00
_cell.angle_beta   90.00
_cell.angle_gamma   90.00
#
_symmetry.space_group_name_H-M   'P 1'
#
loop_
_entity.id
_entity.type
_entity.pdbx_description
1 polymer ?
#
loop_
_entity_poly.entity_id
_entity_poly.type
_entity_poly.pdbx_seq_one_letter_code
_entity_poly.pdbx_strand_id
1 'polypeptide(L)'
;MLIINRGAAAFEAFAGIRIEAAAREALHSAIKSGVEAALLEGPDAGFEVIKAHAIYHAQQSVPDAIARLVPGDGVLDRLALRYYREAMDRVGVQIPA
;
A
#
# COMPACT_ATOMS: atom_id res chain seq x y z
N MET A 1 15.27 18.91 -41.35
CA MET A 1 14.62 19.81 -40.37
C MET A 1 13.80 18.91 -39.44
N LEU A 2 14.23 18.72 -38.20
CA LEU A 2 13.63 17.77 -37.24
C LEU A 2 12.82 18.58 -36.20
N ILE A 3 11.50 18.56 -36.29
CA ILE A 3 10.61 19.21 -35.30
C ILE A 3 9.58 18.20 -34.81
N ILE A 4 10.02 17.16 -34.09
CA ILE A 4 9.14 16.36 -33.20
C ILE A 4 10.02 15.78 -32.09
N ASN A 5 10.15 16.46 -30.94
CA ASN A 5 10.69 15.78 -29.75
C ASN A 5 10.35 16.41 -28.37
N ARG A 6 9.57 17.49 -28.29
CA ARG A 6 9.16 18.05 -26.98
C ARG A 6 7.76 17.65 -26.50
N GLY A 7 6.92 17.09 -27.38
CA GLY A 7 5.60 16.57 -27.01
C GLY A 7 5.66 15.21 -26.33
N ALA A 8 6.35 14.23 -26.94
CA ALA A 8 6.40 12.84 -26.47
C ALA A 8 6.94 12.72 -25.03
N ALA A 9 8.03 13.43 -24.70
CA ALA A 9 8.64 13.38 -23.37
C ALA A 9 7.73 13.88 -22.24
N ALA A 10 6.90 14.90 -22.49
CA ALA A 10 5.95 15.40 -21.51
C ALA A 10 4.77 14.45 -21.29
N PHE A 11 4.30 13.80 -22.37
CA PHE A 11 3.26 12.77 -22.31
C PHE A 11 3.75 11.50 -21.59
N GLU A 12 4.97 11.06 -21.84
CA GLU A 12 5.59 9.91 -21.17
C GLU A 12 5.81 10.17 -19.68
N ALA A 13 6.27 11.37 -19.30
CA ALA A 13 6.41 11.76 -17.90
C ALA A 13 5.06 11.82 -17.17
N PHE A 14 4.04 12.42 -17.80
CA PHE A 14 2.68 12.47 -17.23
C PHE A 14 2.06 11.08 -17.09
N ALA A 15 2.24 10.21 -18.08
CA ALA A 15 1.83 8.82 -18.00
C ALA A 15 2.55 8.08 -16.87
N GLY A 16 3.87 8.27 -16.73
CA GLY A 16 4.68 7.70 -15.66
C GLY A 16 4.16 8.05 -14.26
N ILE A 17 3.86 9.34 -14.02
CA ILE A 17 3.30 9.83 -12.75
C ILE A 17 1.96 9.17 -12.44
N ARG A 18 1.05 9.08 -13.42
CA ARG A 18 -0.26 8.45 -13.19
C ARG A 18 -0.16 6.97 -12.87
N ILE A 19 0.74 6.24 -13.55
CA ILE A 19 0.94 4.82 -13.29
C ILE A 19 1.53 4.62 -11.88
N GLU A 20 2.48 5.46 -11.48
CA GLU A 20 3.04 5.40 -10.12
C GLU A 20 1.99 5.75 -9.05
N ALA A 21 1.15 6.76 -9.29
CA ALA A 21 0.04 7.08 -8.42
C ALA A 21 -0.95 5.92 -8.29
N ALA A 22 -1.29 5.27 -9.40
CA ALA A 22 -2.16 4.09 -9.41
C ALA A 22 -1.54 2.90 -8.66
N ALA A 23 -0.23 2.66 -8.84
CA ALA A 23 0.48 1.63 -8.10
C ALA A 23 0.48 1.92 -6.59
N ARG A 24 0.69 3.19 -6.20
CA ARG A 24 0.65 3.61 -4.79
C ARG A 24 -0.74 3.38 -4.20
N GLU A 25 -1.78 3.79 -4.89
CA GLU A 25 -3.16 3.57 -4.45
C GLU A 25 -3.48 2.08 -4.29
N ALA A 26 -3.09 1.26 -5.27
CA ALA A 26 -3.27 -0.19 -5.21
C ALA A 26 -2.56 -0.82 -4.00
N LEU A 27 -1.31 -0.41 -3.72
CA LEU A 27 -0.55 -0.88 -2.56
C LEU A 27 -1.21 -0.47 -1.24
N HIS A 28 -1.61 0.79 -1.12
CA HIS A 28 -2.30 1.30 0.07
C HIS A 28 -3.62 0.57 0.32
N SER A 29 -4.42 0.37 -0.73
CA SER A 29 -5.69 -0.36 -0.67
C SER A 29 -5.50 -1.82 -0.27
N ALA A 30 -4.49 -2.49 -0.84
CA ALA A 30 -4.19 -3.89 -0.51
C ALA A 30 -3.72 -4.06 0.94
N ILE A 31 -2.83 -3.18 1.44
CA ILE A 31 -2.43 -3.26 2.86
C ILE A 31 -3.62 -3.00 3.78
N LYS A 32 -4.45 -1.99 3.48
CA LYS A 32 -5.64 -1.68 4.28
C LYS A 32 -6.61 -2.86 4.35
N SER A 33 -6.97 -3.42 3.20
CA SER A 33 -7.89 -4.58 3.15
C SER A 33 -7.27 -5.82 3.79
N GLY A 34 -5.96 -6.02 3.66
CA GLY A 34 -5.24 -7.09 4.36
C GLY A 34 -5.27 -6.94 5.88
N VAL A 35 -5.13 -5.73 6.41
CA VAL A 35 -5.31 -5.44 7.85
C VAL A 35 -6.73 -5.71 8.29
N GLU A 36 -7.73 -5.19 7.56
CA GLU A 36 -9.15 -5.38 7.90
C GLU A 36 -9.53 -6.87 7.87
N ALA A 37 -9.06 -7.64 6.89
CA ALA A 37 -9.27 -9.09 6.82
C ALA A 37 -8.61 -9.83 7.99
N ALA A 38 -7.36 -9.51 8.33
CA ALA A 38 -6.66 -10.14 9.43
C ALA A 38 -7.34 -9.88 10.78
N LEU A 39 -7.88 -8.69 11.00
CA LEU A 39 -8.64 -8.35 12.21
C LEU A 39 -9.98 -9.09 12.28
N LEU A 40 -10.63 -9.31 11.13
CA LEU A 40 -11.87 -10.10 11.07
C LEU A 40 -11.63 -11.58 11.38
N GLU A 41 -10.52 -12.14 10.89
CA GLU A 41 -10.15 -13.54 11.13
C GLU A 41 -9.62 -13.78 12.55
N GLY A 42 -8.87 -12.82 13.09
CA GLY A 42 -8.22 -12.92 14.40
C GLY A 42 -8.31 -11.61 15.18
N PRO A 43 -9.47 -11.28 15.78
CA PRO A 43 -9.67 -10.01 16.47
C PRO A 43 -8.76 -9.83 17.70
N ASP A 44 -8.36 -10.93 18.33
CA ASP A 44 -7.44 -10.94 19.49
C ASP A 44 -5.96 -11.15 19.08
N ALA A 45 -5.66 -11.21 17.78
CA ALA A 45 -4.30 -11.43 17.31
C ALA A 45 -3.41 -10.21 17.60
N GLY A 46 -2.18 -10.48 18.01
CA GLY A 46 -1.18 -9.42 18.20
C GLY A 46 -0.82 -8.71 16.89
N PHE A 47 -0.41 -7.45 16.98
CA PHE A 47 -0.08 -6.61 15.83
C PHE A 47 0.91 -7.26 14.84
N GLU A 48 1.91 -8.00 15.33
CA GLU A 48 2.89 -8.67 14.46
C GLU A 48 2.25 -9.71 13.53
N VAL A 49 1.22 -10.42 13.99
CA VAL A 49 0.47 -11.39 13.17
C VAL A 49 -0.38 -10.66 12.13
N ILE A 50 -1.09 -9.61 12.55
CA ILE A 50 -1.90 -8.76 11.65
C ILE A 50 -1.02 -8.13 10.56
N LYS A 51 0.16 -7.61 10.95
CA LYS A 51 1.15 -7.04 10.03
C LYS A 51 1.63 -8.05 9.01
N ALA A 52 2.02 -9.26 9.45
CA ALA A 52 2.48 -10.31 8.55
C ALA A 52 1.39 -10.71 7.55
N HIS A 53 0.13 -10.86 7.99
CA HIS A 53 -1.01 -11.14 7.12
C HIS A 53 -1.27 -10.02 6.13
N ALA A 54 -1.26 -8.76 6.57
CA ALA A 54 -1.50 -7.61 5.70
C ALA A 54 -0.42 -7.47 4.60
N ILE A 55 0.85 -7.68 4.97
CA ILE A 55 1.97 -7.65 4.02
C ILE A 55 1.85 -8.81 3.03
N TYR A 56 1.58 -10.02 3.52
CA TYR A 56 1.37 -11.18 2.66
C TYR A 56 0.21 -10.94 1.68
N HIS A 57 -0.92 -10.43 2.18
CA HIS A 57 -2.07 -10.08 1.34
C HIS A 57 -1.67 -9.09 0.24
N ALA A 58 -0.95 -8.00 0.56
CA ALA A 58 -0.51 -7.05 -0.45
C ALA A 58 0.45 -7.66 -1.48
N GLN A 59 1.35 -8.56 -1.05
CA GLN A 59 2.25 -9.28 -1.95
C GLN A 59 1.49 -10.18 -2.95
N GLN A 60 0.38 -10.80 -2.51
CA GLN A 60 -0.45 -11.63 -3.39
C GLN A 60 -1.41 -10.82 -4.25
N SER A 61 -1.96 -9.74 -3.71
CA SER A 61 -3.01 -8.95 -4.38
C SER A 61 -2.45 -7.96 -5.41
N VAL A 62 -1.28 -7.37 -5.16
CA VAL A 62 -0.71 -6.30 -5.99
C VAL A 62 0.80 -6.46 -6.26
N PRO A 63 1.26 -7.64 -6.74
CA PRO A 63 2.68 -7.88 -6.98
C PRO A 63 3.31 -6.89 -7.96
N ASP A 64 2.58 -6.48 -9.01
CA ASP A 64 3.05 -5.51 -10.00
C ASP A 64 3.27 -4.11 -9.41
N ALA A 65 2.40 -3.70 -8.49
CA ALA A 65 2.55 -2.41 -7.80
C ALA A 65 3.79 -2.40 -6.92
N ILE A 66 4.05 -3.50 -6.21
CA ILE A 66 5.26 -3.65 -5.36
C ILE A 66 6.52 -3.68 -6.23
N ALA A 67 6.52 -4.45 -7.32
CA ALA A 67 7.65 -4.53 -8.25
C ALA A 67 7.95 -3.16 -8.87
N ARG A 68 6.93 -2.34 -9.13
CA ARG A 68 7.10 -1.00 -9.69
C ARG A 68 7.58 0.01 -8.66
N LEU A 69 7.00 0.01 -7.46
CA LEU A 69 7.29 1.01 -6.42
C LEU A 69 8.61 0.72 -5.69
N VAL A 70 9.03 -0.54 -5.63
CA VAL A 70 10.21 -1.02 -4.89
C VAL A 70 10.27 -0.37 -3.50
N PRO A 71 9.26 -0.62 -2.64
CA PRO A 71 9.17 0.02 -1.35
C PRO A 71 10.42 -0.31 -0.51
N GLY A 72 11.08 0.74 0.00
CA GLY A 72 12.28 0.58 0.82
C GLY A 72 12.00 -0.08 2.18
N ASP A 73 13.07 -0.40 2.89
CA ASP A 73 13.01 -1.14 4.15
C ASP A 73 12.04 -0.49 5.17
N GLY A 74 11.16 -1.33 5.72
CA GLY A 74 10.15 -0.95 6.70
C GLY A 74 9.00 -0.09 6.16
N VAL A 75 8.92 0.22 4.86
CA VAL A 75 7.76 0.97 4.32
C VAL A 75 6.47 0.18 4.50
N LEU A 76 6.49 -1.11 4.18
CA LEU A 76 5.31 -1.98 4.33
C LEU A 76 4.89 -2.11 5.79
N ASP A 77 5.84 -2.26 6.71
CA ASP A 77 5.59 -2.26 8.16
C ASP A 77 4.91 -0.98 8.64
N ARG A 78 5.40 0.19 8.19
CA ARG A 78 4.81 1.49 8.55
C ARG A 78 3.40 1.67 7.99
N LEU A 79 3.16 1.20 6.76
CA LEU A 79 1.82 1.22 6.17
C LEU A 79 0.86 0.30 6.93
N ALA A 80 1.30 -0.91 7.26
CA ALA A 80 0.50 -1.85 8.04
C ALA A 80 0.17 -1.28 9.43
N LEU A 81 1.15 -0.69 10.13
CA LEU A 81 0.91 -0.02 11.42
C LEU A 81 -0.10 1.12 11.31
N ARG A 82 0.02 1.95 10.26
CA ARG A 82 -0.90 3.06 10.02
C ARG A 82 -2.33 2.53 9.86
N TYR A 83 -2.56 1.58 8.96
CA TYR A 83 -3.90 1.08 8.69
C TYR A 83 -4.48 0.25 9.84
N TYR A 84 -3.62 -0.42 10.61
CA TYR A 84 -4.03 -1.07 11.85
C TYR A 84 -4.58 -0.06 12.86
N ARG A 85 -3.88 1.06 13.10
CA ARG A 85 -4.37 2.15 13.97
C ARG A 85 -5.69 2.73 13.45
N GLU A 86 -5.76 3.05 12.16
CA GLU A 86 -7.00 3.57 11.54
C GLU A 86 -8.18 2.60 11.69
N ALA A 87 -7.95 1.28 11.61
CA ALA A 87 -8.98 0.27 11.82
C ALA A 87 -9.40 0.19 13.30
N MET A 88 -8.46 0.18 14.22
CA MET A 88 -8.72 0.10 15.67
C MET A 88 -9.44 1.35 16.20
N ASP A 89 -9.05 2.54 15.72
CA ASP A 89 -9.72 3.81 16.01
C ASP A 89 -11.19 3.78 15.56
N ARG A 90 -11.47 3.19 14.38
CA ARG A 90 -12.84 3.04 13.85
C ARG A 90 -13.69 2.11 14.71
N VAL A 91 -13.08 1.11 15.34
CA VAL A 91 -13.75 0.15 16.24
C VAL A 91 -13.86 0.69 17.67
N GLY A 92 -13.30 1.87 17.97
CA GLY A 92 -13.36 2.50 19.28
C GLY A 92 -12.35 1.94 20.30
N VAL A 93 -11.35 1.18 19.84
CA VAL A 93 -10.26 0.67 20.66
C VAL A 93 -9.07 1.63 20.54
N GLN A 94 -8.94 2.56 21.50
CA GLN A 94 -7.72 3.38 21.63
C GLN A 94 -6.54 2.47 22.00
N ILE A 95 -5.58 2.32 21.10
CA ILE A 95 -4.30 1.67 21.42
C ILE A 95 -3.43 2.69 22.17
N PRO A 96 -3.05 2.43 23.43
CA PRO A 96 -2.17 3.32 24.18
C PRO A 96 -0.82 3.47 23.46
N ALA A 97 -0.30 4.70 23.51
CA ALA A 97 0.91 5.16 22.82
C ALA A 97 2.17 4.37 23.19
#